data_AF-A0A3B8K0N6-F1
#
_entry.id   AF-A0A3B8K0N6-F1
#
_cell.length_a   1.000
_cell.length_b   1.000
_cell.length_c   1.000
_cell.angle_alpha   90.00
_cell.angle_beta   90.00
_cell.angle_gamma   90.00
#
_symmetry.space_group_name_H-M   'P 1'
#
loop_
_entity.id
_entity.type
_entity.pdbx_description
1 polymer ?
#
loop_
_entity_poly.entity_id
_entity_poly.type
_entity_poly.pdbx_seq_one_letter_code
_entity_poly.pdbx_strand_id
1 'polypeptide(L)' 'MARNRKRPRRSESRPALQPGDSWLRIKNPYPPIAQFSEDEIEAIHLASLNLLRDKGIKVLSEEARGHYRDA' A
#
# COMPACT_ATOMS: atom_id res chain seq x y z
N MET A 1 31.19 -30.60 -48.53
CA MET A 1 30.37 -31.07 -47.39
C MET A 1 30.71 -30.27 -46.13
N ALA A 2 30.19 -29.04 -46.02
CA ALA A 2 30.45 -28.18 -44.85
C ALA A 2 29.45 -28.51 -43.73
N ARG A 3 29.94 -29.07 -42.62
CA ARG A 3 29.13 -29.43 -41.45
C ARG A 3 28.62 -28.16 -40.76
N ASN A 4 27.34 -27.85 -40.96
CA ASN A 4 26.62 -26.79 -40.28
C ASN A 4 26.47 -27.12 -38.78
N ARG A 5 27.47 -26.73 -37.97
CA ARG A 5 27.35 -26.75 -36.51
C ARG A 5 26.41 -25.62 -36.10
N LYS A 6 25.11 -25.93 -36.01
CA LYS A 6 24.11 -25.06 -35.38
C LYS A 6 24.56 -24.81 -33.93
N ARG A 7 25.05 -23.59 -33.65
CA ARG A 7 25.24 -23.08 -32.29
C ARG A 7 23.90 -23.21 -31.55
N PRO A 8 23.85 -23.82 -30.35
CA PRO A 8 22.64 -23.77 -29.55
C PRO A 8 22.33 -22.31 -29.26
N ARG A 9 21.15 -21.86 -29.70
CA ARG A 9 20.64 -20.54 -29.34
C ARG A 9 20.52 -20.54 -27.83
N ARG A 10 21.23 -19.62 -27.18
CA ARG A 10 21.07 -19.27 -25.76
C ARG A 10 19.69 -18.62 -25.58
N SER A 11 18.66 -19.42 -25.75
CA SER A 11 17.30 -19.18 -25.28
C SER A 11 16.98 -20.31 -24.30
N GLU A 12 17.91 -20.59 -23.39
CA GLU A 12 17.52 -21.12 -22.10
C GLU A 12 16.73 -20.00 -21.44
N SER A 13 15.42 -20.19 -21.45
CA SER A 13 14.44 -19.48 -20.65
C SER A 13 15.02 -19.33 -19.26
N ARG A 14 15.58 -18.16 -18.93
CA ARG A 14 15.81 -17.80 -17.53
C ARG A 14 14.44 -17.90 -16.89
N PRO A 15 14.23 -18.77 -15.88
CA PRO A 15 12.99 -18.71 -15.14
C PRO A 15 12.87 -17.28 -14.64
N ALA A 16 11.75 -16.63 -14.91
CA ALA A 16 11.46 -15.34 -14.31
C ALA A 16 11.61 -15.56 -12.80
N LEU A 17 12.55 -14.85 -12.17
CA LEU A 17 12.64 -14.76 -10.72
C LEU A 17 11.36 -14.05 -10.26
N GLN A 18 10.27 -14.81 -10.20
CA GLN A 18 9.06 -14.40 -9.52
C GLN A 18 9.46 -14.36 -8.04
N PRO A 19 9.39 -13.20 -7.37
CA PRO A 19 9.58 -13.15 -5.93
C PRO A 19 8.63 -14.16 -5.31
N GLY A 20 9.17 -15.19 -4.66
CA GLY A 20 8.33 -16.19 -4.01
C GLY A 20 7.51 -15.56 -2.88
N ASP A 21 6.44 -16.25 -2.47
CA ASP A 21 5.54 -15.84 -1.38
C ASP A 21 6.26 -15.49 -0.06
N SER A 22 7.51 -15.92 0.10
CA SER A 22 8.37 -15.58 1.22
C SER A 22 8.62 -14.07 1.37
N TRP A 23 8.66 -13.31 0.27
CA TRP A 23 8.88 -11.85 0.33
C TRP A 23 7.67 -11.10 0.93
N LEU A 24 6.45 -11.60 0.71
CA LEU A 24 5.21 -11.03 1.26
C LEU A 24 5.06 -11.25 2.76
N ARG A 25 5.86 -12.14 3.36
CA ARG A 25 5.78 -12.54 4.78
C ARG A 25 6.78 -11.82 5.67
N ILE A 26 7.58 -10.91 5.12
CA ILE A 26 8.56 -10.14 5.89
C ILE A 26 7.81 -9.17 6.81
N LYS A 27 7.85 -9.43 8.11
CA LYS A 27 7.37 -8.49 9.13
C LYS A 27 8.50 -7.53 9.48
N ASN A 28 8.19 -6.23 9.55
CA ASN A 28 9.15 -5.23 10.01
C ASN A 28 9.56 -5.55 11.46
N PRO A 29 10.84 -5.85 11.74
CA PRO A 29 11.30 -6.18 13.09
C PRO A 29 11.49 -4.95 13.97
N TYR A 30 11.51 -3.75 13.38
CA TYR A 30 11.74 -2.51 14.11
C TYR A 30 10.42 -1.93 14.62
N PRO A 31 10.43 -1.32 15.82
CA PRO A 31 9.28 -0.59 16.31
C PRO A 31 8.98 0.60 15.39
N PRO A 32 7.71 1.04 15.31
CA PRO A 32 7.36 2.27 14.61
C PRO A 32 8.17 3.45 15.16
N ILE A 33 8.68 4.28 14.25
CA ILE A 33 9.39 5.50 14.62
C ILE A 33 8.36 6.55 15.00
N ALA A 34 8.41 7.01 16.25
CA ALA A 34 7.60 8.13 16.73
C ALA A 34 8.17 9.45 16.16
N GLN A 35 7.60 9.90 15.04
CA GLN A 35 8.02 11.14 14.36
C GLN A 35 7.46 12.40 15.02
N PHE A 36 6.35 12.26 15.76
CA PHE A 36 5.65 13.33 16.44
C PHE A 36 5.56 13.00 17.94
N SER A 37 5.59 14.04 18.77
CA SER A 37 5.24 13.94 20.18
C SER A 37 3.74 13.70 20.39
N GLU A 38 3.35 13.26 21.58
CA GLU A 38 1.94 13.03 21.93
C GLU A 38 1.10 14.31 21.80
N ASP A 39 1.64 15.46 22.22
CA ASP A 39 0.96 16.75 22.14
C ASP A 39 0.71 17.18 20.68
N GLU A 40 1.67 16.89 19.78
CA GLU A 40 1.51 17.17 18.35
C GLU A 40 0.47 16.27 17.70
N ILE A 41 0.39 15.01 18.13
CA ILE A 41 -0.65 14.07 17.68
C ILE A 41 -2.03 14.56 18.14
N GLU A 42 -2.16 15.00 19.38
CA GLU A 42 -3.41 15.57 19.90
C GLU A 42 -3.81 16.85 19.15
N ALA A 43 -2.83 17.71 18.82
CA ALA A 43 -3.09 18.89 18.01
C ALA A 43 -3.64 18.52 16.61
N ILE A 44 -3.07 17.51 15.96
CA ILE A 44 -3.58 16.99 14.67
C ILE A 44 -4.98 16.39 14.83
N HIS A 45 -5.22 15.67 15.92
CA HIS A 45 -6.52 15.08 16.22
C HIS A 45 -7.61 16.15 16.34
N LEU A 46 -7.40 17.15 17.18
CA LEU A 46 -8.35 18.26 17.39
C LEU A 46 -8.55 19.08 16.11
N ALA A 47 -7.48 19.37 15.37
CA ALA A 47 -7.57 20.07 14.09
C ALA A 47 -8.42 19.28 13.08
N SER A 48 -8.25 17.96 13.01
CA SER A 48 -9.01 17.08 12.13
C SER A 48 -10.49 17.04 12.51
N LEU A 49 -10.82 16.98 13.80
CA LEU A 49 -12.21 17.04 14.28
C LEU A 49 -12.87 18.37 13.94
N ASN A 50 -12.16 19.49 14.15
CA ASN A 50 -12.65 20.81 13.78
C ASN A 50 -12.89 20.90 12.27
N LEU A 51 -11.97 20.39 11.45
CA LEU A 51 -12.12 20.34 10.00
C LEU A 51 -13.36 19.53 9.59
N LEU A 52 -13.56 18.35 10.16
CA LEU A 52 -14.71 17.50 9.86
C LEU A 52 -16.04 18.11 10.32
N ARG A 53 -16.06 18.78 11.48
CA ARG A 53 -17.24 19.49 11.97
C ARG A 53 -17.59 20.70 11.10
N ASP A 54 -16.60 21.52 10.77
CA ASP A 54 -16.83 22.84 10.19
C ASP A 54 -16.89 22.81 8.65
N LYS A 55 -16.16 21.89 8.01
CA LYS A 55 -16.15 21.72 6.53
C LYS A 55 -16.84 20.44 6.09
N GLY A 56 -16.76 19.37 6.87
CA GLY A 56 -17.32 18.07 6.51
C GLY A 56 -16.61 17.39 5.35
N ILE A 57 -17.19 16.28 4.91
CA ILE A 57 -16.75 15.53 3.73
C ILE A 57 -17.94 15.27 2.82
N LYS A 58 -17.69 15.25 1.50
CA LYS A 58 -18.72 14.98 0.52
C LYS A 58 -18.90 13.48 0.32
N VAL A 59 -20.01 12.93 0.83
CA VAL A 59 -20.37 11.52 0.64
C VAL A 59 -21.21 11.38 -0.63
N LEU A 60 -20.67 10.69 -1.63
CA LEU A 60 -21.30 10.54 -2.95
C LEU A 60 -22.24 9.32 -3.03
N SER A 61 -22.01 8.29 -2.22
CA SER A 61 -22.85 7.09 -2.19
C SER A 61 -24.15 7.34 -1.43
N GLU A 62 -25.29 6.99 -2.04
CA GLU A 62 -26.61 7.13 -1.40
C GLU A 62 -26.73 6.28 -0.14
N GLU A 63 -26.31 5.01 -0.22
CA GLU A 63 -26.34 4.05 0.88
C GLU A 63 -25.54 4.57 2.08
N ALA A 64 -24.33 5.09 1.84
CA ALA A 64 -23.49 5.64 2.89
C ALA A 64 -24.15 6.83 3.59
N ARG A 65 -24.89 7.69 2.87
CA ARG A 65 -25.65 8.79 3.48
C ARG A 65 -26.80 8.29 4.35
N GLY A 66 -27.37 7.12 4.04
CA GLY A 66 -28.32 6.44 4.91
C GLY A 66 -27.68 6.14 6.27
N HIS A 67 -26.55 5.45 6.26
CA HIS A 67 -25.83 5.10 7.49
C HIS A 67 -25.42 6.31 8.34
N TYR A 68 -25.00 7.42 7.73
CA TYR A 68 -24.66 8.63 8.48
C TYR A 68 -25.84 9.37 9.11
N ARG A 69 -27.08 9.14 8.64
CA ARG A 69 -28.29 9.75 9.23
C ARG A 69 -28.84 8.95 10.40
N ASP A 70 -28.61 7.64 10.39
CA ASP A 70 -29.11 6.72 11.41
C ASP A 70 -28.18 6.58 12.63
N ALA A 71 -26.93 7.06 12.50
CA ALA A 71 -25.90 7.08 13.55
C ALA A 71 -26.01 8.32 14.44
#